data_AF-A0A158KJM9-F1
#
_entry.id   AF-A0A158KJM9-F1
#
_cell.length_a   1.000
_cell.length_b   1.000
_cell.length_c   1.000
_cell.angle_alpha   90.00
_cell.angle_beta   90.00
_cell.angle_gamma   90.00
#
_symmetry.space_group_name_H-M   'P 1'
#
loop_
_entity.id
_entity.type
_entity.pdbx_description
1 polymer ?
#
loop_
_entity_poly.entity_id
_entity_poly.type
_entity_poly.pdbx_seq_one_letter_code
_entity_poly.pdbx_strand_id
1 'polypeptide(L)' 'MTLNEFTIQLSEPLRAQPPGTGAGLTEDISTFWNGNLVIYAFLCEHGTRRIEEEFFVKGKE' A
#
# COMPACT_ATOMS: atom_id res chain seq x y z
N MET A 1 -3.62 9.75 13.60
CA MET A 1 -3.89 8.57 12.77
C MET A 1 -2.64 7.72 12.77
N THR A 2 -2.74 6.46 13.18
CA THR A 2 -1.62 5.51 13.16
C THR A 2 -1.52 4.82 11.80
N LEU A 3 -0.35 4.30 11.44
CA LEU A 3 -0.14 3.57 10.18
C LEU A 3 -1.18 2.45 10.01
N ASN A 4 -1.54 1.77 11.10
CA ASN A 4 -2.49 0.66 11.09
C ASN A 4 -3.93 1.13 10.77
N GLU A 5 -4.38 2.24 11.37
CA GLU A 5 -5.69 2.84 11.07
C GLU A 5 -5.75 3.36 9.63
N PHE A 6 -4.64 3.93 9.14
CA PHE A 6 -4.50 4.41 7.76
C PHE A 6 -4.54 3.27 6.75
N THR A 7 -3.84 2.17 7.01
CA THR A 7 -3.87 0.98 6.16
C THR A 7 -5.27 0.37 6.10
N ILE A 8 -6.00 0.31 7.21
CA ILE A 8 -7.37 -0.23 7.23
C ILE A 8 -8.29 0.61 6.33
N GLN A 9 -8.29 1.93 6.49
CA GLN A 9 -9.18 2.81 5.71
C GLN A 9 -8.89 2.80 4.20
N LEU A 10 -7.63 2.65 3.81
CA LEU A 10 -7.25 2.54 2.39
C LEU A 10 -7.45 1.14 1.82
N SER A 11 -7.46 0.11 2.66
CA SER A 11 -7.55 -1.27 2.18
C SER A 11 -8.92 -1.59 1.58
N GLU A 12 -10.01 -1.05 2.12
CA GLU A 12 -11.36 -1.27 1.60
C GLU A 12 -11.57 -0.76 0.16
N PRO A 13 -11.27 0.52 -0.18
CA PRO A 13 -11.44 1.01 -1.54
C PRO A 13 -10.48 0.34 -2.53
N LEU A 14 -9.27 -0.04 -2.09
CA LEU A 14 -8.31 -0.72 -2.96
C LEU A 14 -8.73 -2.16 -3.26
N ARG A 15 -9.30 -2.88 -2.27
CA ARG A 15 -9.84 -4.24 -2.45
C ARG A 15 -11.06 -4.29 -3.35
N ALA A 16 -11.79 -3.18 -3.46
CA ALA A 16 -12.91 -3.05 -4.41
C ALA A 16 -12.44 -2.87 -5.88
N GLN A 17 -11.14 -2.65 -6.10
CA GLN A 17 -10.55 -2.52 -7.44
C GLN A 17 -10.05 -3.88 -7.96
N PRO A 18 -9.83 -4.03 -9.27
CA PRO A 18 -9.22 -5.21 -9.84
C PRO A 18 -7.83 -5.51 -9.23
N PRO A 19 -7.44 -6.80 -9.10
CA PRO A 19 -6.07 -7.16 -8.76
C PRO A 19 -5.06 -6.50 -9.71
N GLY A 20 -3.96 -6.02 -9.15
CA GLY A 20 -2.93 -5.25 -9.85
C GLY A 20 -3.15 -3.73 -9.80
N THR A 21 -4.26 -3.24 -9.24
CA THR A 21 -4.44 -1.81 -9.00
C THR A 21 -3.51 -1.31 -7.90
N GLY A 22 -2.78 -0.25 -8.19
CA GLY A 22 -1.95 0.47 -7.23
C GLY A 22 -2.34 1.93 -7.10
N ALA A 23 -2.00 2.53 -5.97
CA ALA A 23 -2.23 3.93 -5.68
C ALA A 23 -1.03 4.53 -4.94
N GLY A 24 -0.60 5.73 -5.36
CA GLY A 24 0.35 6.53 -4.58
C GLY A 24 -0.36 7.12 -3.36
N LEU A 25 0.19 6.91 -2.17
CA LEU A 25 -0.32 7.52 -0.93
C LEU A 25 0.35 8.86 -0.68
N THR A 26 1.67 8.86 -0.82
CA THR A 26 2.55 10.01 -0.68
C THR A 26 3.61 9.93 -1.78
N GLU A 27 4.50 10.93 -1.83
CA GLU A 27 5.62 10.94 -2.77
C GLU A 27 6.58 9.75 -2.54
N ASP A 28 6.63 9.28 -1.30
CA ASP A 28 7.55 8.23 -0.82
C ASP A 28 6.84 6.90 -0.52
N ILE A 29 5.52 6.80 -0.69
CA ILE A 29 4.77 5.58 -0.36
C ILE A 29 3.76 5.28 -1.45
N SER A 30 3.77 4.04 -1.94
CA SER A 30 2.75 3.48 -2.82
C SER A 30 2.10 2.23 -2.21
N THR A 31 0.89 1.91 -2.66
CA THR A 31 0.21 0.67 -2.35
C THR A 31 -0.16 -0.08 -3.60
N PHE A 32 -0.32 -1.39 -3.49
CA PHE A 32 -0.95 -2.19 -4.52
C PHE A 32 -1.81 -3.31 -3.93
N TRP A 33 -2.92 -3.57 -4.60
CA TRP A 33 -3.80 -4.70 -4.32
C TRP A 33 -3.42 -5.85 -5.23
N ASN A 34 -2.98 -6.98 -4.67
CA ASN A 34 -2.58 -8.14 -5.49
C ASN A 34 -3.69 -9.20 -5.66
N GLY A 35 -4.90 -8.95 -5.16
CA GLY A 35 -6.01 -9.91 -5.15
C GLY A 35 -6.15 -10.72 -3.85
N ASN A 36 -5.13 -10.75 -3.01
CA ASN A 36 -5.13 -11.43 -1.72
C ASN A 36 -4.87 -10.46 -0.56
N LEU A 37 -3.88 -9.58 -0.72
CA LEU A 37 -3.36 -8.67 0.30
C LEU A 37 -3.16 -7.27 -0.31
N VAL A 38 -3.30 -6.25 0.52
CA VAL A 38 -2.83 -4.90 0.18
C VAL A 38 -1.39 -4.79 0.64
N ILE A 39 -0.51 -4.52 -0.30
CA ILE A 39 0.93 -4.37 -0.07
C ILE A 39 1.27 -2.89 -0.16
N TYR A 40 2.11 -2.43 0.76
CA TYR A 40 2.60 -1.08 0.87
C TYR A 40 4.10 -1.11 0.56
N ALA A 41 4.56 -0.12 -0.18
CA ALA A 41 5.94 0.00 -0.60
C ALA A 41 6.45 1.40 -0.31
N PHE A 42 7.58 1.50 0.39
CA PHE A 42 8.36 2.72 0.46
C PHE A 42 9.13 2.91 -0.84
N LEU A 43 9.02 4.10 -1.41
CA LEU A 43 9.71 4.51 -2.62
C LEU A 43 10.99 5.26 -2.23
N CYS A 44 12.04 5.03 -3.00
CA CYS A 44 13.31 5.71 -2.80
C CYS A 44 13.16 7.23 -2.93
N GLU A 45 13.57 7.98 -1.90
CA GLU A 45 13.53 9.44 -1.82
C GLU A 45 14.31 10.13 -2.96
N HIS A 46 15.21 9.40 -3.62
CA HIS A 46 15.99 9.89 -4.77
C HIS A 46 15.18 9.99 -6.08
N GLY A 47 13.84 9.90 -6.04
CA GLY A 47 12.96 10.10 -7.19
C GLY A 47 13.03 9.00 -8.25
N THR A 48 13.72 7.89 -7.96
CA THR A 48 13.83 6.76 -8.90
C THR A 48 12.56 5.90 -8.94
N ARG A 49 11.59 6.15 -8.05
CA ARG A 49 10.37 5.34 -7.83
C ARG A 49 10.68 3.85 -7.66
N ARG A 50 11.90 3.52 -7.24
CA ARG A 50 12.26 2.16 -6.86
C ARG A 50 11.64 1.86 -5.50
N ILE A 51 11.13 0.65 -5.38
CA ILE A 51 10.68 0.10 -4.10
C ILE A 51 11.94 -0.17 -3.28
N GLU A 52 12.03 0.48 -2.12
CA GLU A 52 13.10 0.23 -1.14
C GLU A 52 12.68 -0.87 -0.15
N GLU A 53 11.44 -0.81 0.32
CA GLU A 53 10.91 -1.78 1.28
C GLU A 53 9.44 -2.04 1.02
N GLU A 54 9.03 -3.31 1.13
CA GLU A 54 7.63 -3.73 1.05
C GLU A 54 7.15 -4.26 2.41
N PHE A 55 5.95 -3.85 2.80
CA PHE A 55 5.30 -4.34 4.00
C PHE A 55 3.81 -4.53 3.76
N PHE A 56 3.19 -5.42 4.53
CA PHE A 56 1.76 -5.66 4.46
C PHE A 56 1.21 -5.78 5.87
N VAL A 57 -0.02 -5.31 6.05
CA VAL A 57 -0.71 -5.45 7.33
C VAL A 57 -1.59 -6.69 7.25
N LYS A 58 -1.26 -7.71 8.06
CA LYS A 58 -2.21 -8.79 8.30
C LYS A 58 -3.36 -8.20 9.11
N GLY A 59 -4.55 -8.12 8.51
CA GLY A 59 -5.76 -7.82 9.27
C GLY A 59 -5.83 -8.79 10.44
N LYS A 60 -6.05 -8.28 11.66
CA LYS A 60 -6.27 -9.14 12.83
C LYS A 60 -7.45 -10.06 12.52
N GLU A 61 -7.20 -11.36 12.52
CA GLU A 61 -8.22 -12.39 12.69
C GLU A 61 -8.91 -12.21 14.06
#